data_AF-A0A0J1G5W0-F1
#
_entry.id   AF-A0A0J1G5W0-F1
#
_cell.length_a   1.000
_cell.length_b   1.000
_cell.length_c   1.000
_cell.angle_alpha   90.00
_cell.angle_beta   90.00
_cell.angle_gamma   90.00
#
_symmetry.space_group_name_H-M   'P 1'
#
loop_
_entity.id
_entity.type
_entity.pdbx_description
1 polymer ?
#
loop_
_entity_poly.entity_id
_entity_poly.type
_entity_poly.pdbx_seq_one_letter_code
_entity_poly.pdbx_strand_id
1 'polypeptide(L)'
;MEELVPNSTEAANEKHVPEIIVYGSQVIVNVGAAPHPMTEQHYIGWICIRTTKGVYRKVLAPLDEPTAAFALAENESIISAYAYCNLHGLWKNDKTTLI
;
A
#
# COMPACT_ATOMS: atom_id res chain seq x y z
N MET A 1 -13.60 -2.51 19.59
CA MET A 1 -12.70 -2.42 18.42
C MET A 1 -13.59 -2.52 17.20
N GLU A 2 -13.43 -1.59 16.26
CA GLU A 2 -14.18 -1.57 15.00
C GLU A 2 -13.28 -2.09 13.87
N GLU A 3 -13.86 -2.86 12.95
CA GLU A 3 -13.16 -3.37 11.78
C GLU A 3 -12.84 -2.23 10.81
N LEU A 4 -11.60 -2.16 10.32
CA LEU A 4 -11.24 -1.24 9.24
C LEU A 4 -11.55 -1.91 7.91
N VAL A 5 -12.63 -1.46 7.26
CA VAL A 5 -12.99 -1.92 5.91
C VAL A 5 -12.19 -1.11 4.87
N PRO A 6 -11.33 -1.73 4.04
CA PRO A 6 -10.57 -1.01 3.02
C PRO A 6 -11.46 -0.30 2.01
N ASN A 7 -11.03 0.85 1.51
CA ASN A 7 -11.71 1.61 0.45
C ASN A 7 -13.14 2.04 0.81
N SER A 8 -13.43 2.21 2.10
CA SER A 8 -14.76 2.59 2.62
C SER A 8 -14.89 4.08 2.93
N THR A 9 -13.78 4.81 3.03
CA THR A 9 -13.78 6.25 3.34
C THR A 9 -13.92 7.07 2.07
N GLU A 10 -14.79 8.09 2.08
CA GLU A 10 -14.93 9.05 0.98
C GLU A 10 -13.72 10.00 0.94
N ALA A 11 -12.71 9.64 0.16
CA ALA A 11 -11.54 10.47 -0.13
C ALA A 11 -11.02 10.20 -1.56
N ALA A 12 -10.04 10.99 -1.98
CA ALA A 12 -9.43 10.90 -3.31
C ALA A 12 -8.77 9.53 -3.58
N ASN A 13 -9.44 8.65 -4.32
CA ASN A 13 -8.91 7.32 -4.66
C ASN A 13 -7.51 7.37 -5.28
N GLU A 14 -7.28 8.34 -6.17
CA GLU A 14 -6.02 8.53 -6.88
C GLU A 14 -4.85 8.86 -5.96
N LYS A 15 -5.09 9.22 -4.69
CA LYS A 15 -4.05 9.48 -3.69
C LYS A 15 -3.89 8.38 -2.65
N HIS A 16 -4.80 7.42 -2.59
CA HIS A 16 -4.83 6.47 -1.47
C HIS A 16 -4.80 5.01 -1.89
N VAL A 17 -5.37 4.66 -3.05
CA VAL A 17 -5.32 3.30 -3.56
C VAL A 17 -3.86 2.96 -3.90
N PRO A 18 -3.29 1.89 -3.33
CA PRO A 18 -1.91 1.51 -3.63
C PRO A 18 -1.70 1.15 -5.10
N GLU A 19 -0.63 1.64 -5.70
CA GLU A 19 -0.14 1.22 -7.01
C GLU A 19 0.93 0.14 -6.82
N ILE A 20 0.74 -1.02 -7.44
CA ILE A 20 1.65 -2.18 -7.31
C ILE A 20 2.49 -2.30 -8.57
N ILE A 21 3.81 -2.16 -8.42
CA ILE A 21 4.78 -2.31 -9.50
C ILE A 21 5.68 -3.51 -9.19
N VAL A 22 5.84 -4.44 -10.14
CA VAL A 22 6.60 -5.67 -9.94
C VAL A 22 7.77 -5.74 -10.92
N TYR A 23 8.98 -5.89 -10.39
CA TYR A 23 10.23 -6.07 -11.14
C TYR A 23 10.89 -7.38 -10.71
N GLY A 24 10.60 -8.48 -11.42
CA GLY A 24 11.10 -9.80 -11.04
C GLY A 24 10.63 -10.19 -9.62
N SER A 25 11.57 -10.38 -8.70
CA SER A 25 11.30 -10.66 -7.28
C SER A 25 11.13 -9.40 -6.41
N GLN A 26 11.23 -8.21 -6.98
CA GLN A 26 11.01 -6.96 -6.25
C GLN A 26 9.60 -6.43 -6.49
N VAL A 27 8.95 -5.96 -5.43
CA VAL A 27 7.68 -5.23 -5.50
C VAL A 27 7.90 -3.84 -4.95
N ILE A 28 7.48 -2.82 -5.69
CA ILE A 28 7.41 -1.44 -5.23
C ILE A 28 5.92 -1.08 -5.12
N VAL A 29 5.55 -0.51 -3.98
CA VAL A 29 4.20 -0.02 -3.74
C VAL A 29 4.25 1.48 -3.52
N ASN A 30 3.65 2.25 -4.42
CA ASN A 30 3.39 3.67 -4.22
C ASN A 30 1.96 3.86 -3.68
N VAL A 31 1.73 4.86 -2.85
CA VAL A 31 0.37 5.18 -2.38
C VAL A 31 -0.22 6.32 -3.19
N GLY A 32 -1.18 5.94 -4.03
CA GLY A 32 -1.82 6.79 -5.02
C GLY A 32 -1.13 6.78 -6.38
N ALA A 33 -1.94 6.89 -7.44
CA ALA A 33 -1.49 7.24 -8.79
C ALA A 33 -0.96 8.69 -8.86
N ALA A 34 -1.46 9.54 -7.97
CA ALA A 34 -0.82 10.79 -7.57
C ALA A 34 -0.30 10.62 -6.13
N PRO A 35 0.91 11.09 -5.79
CA PRO A 35 1.51 10.83 -4.49
C PRO A 35 0.63 11.38 -3.35
N HIS A 36 0.35 10.53 -2.36
CA HIS A 36 -0.28 10.93 -1.13
C HIS A 36 0.55 12.02 -0.39
N PRO A 37 -0.07 13.02 0.26
CA PRO A 37 0.65 13.95 1.12
C PRO A 37 1.37 13.24 2.28
N MET A 38 2.59 13.65 2.59
CA MET A 38 3.35 13.08 3.72
C MET A 38 3.79 14.22 4.64
N THR A 39 2.84 14.84 5.32
CA THR A 39 3.11 15.90 6.31
C THR A 39 3.01 15.35 7.73
N GLU A 40 3.48 16.11 8.71
CA GLU A 40 3.36 15.79 10.14
C GLU A 40 1.91 15.47 10.58
N GLN A 41 0.91 16.11 9.98
CA GLN A 41 -0.50 15.93 10.33
C GLN A 41 -1.24 14.94 9.43
N HIS A 42 -0.72 14.65 8.23
CA HIS A 42 -1.40 13.85 7.23
C HIS A 42 -0.39 12.99 6.45
N TYR A 43 -0.37 11.70 6.74
CA TYR A 43 0.62 10.78 6.21
C TYR A 43 0.09 9.34 6.13
N ILE A 44 0.78 8.54 5.33
CA ILE A 44 0.64 7.09 5.31
C ILE A 44 1.47 6.53 6.45
N GLY A 45 0.83 5.91 7.44
CA GLY A 45 1.54 5.34 8.58
C GLY A 45 2.22 4.01 8.26
N TRP A 46 1.72 3.28 7.26
CA TRP A 46 2.32 2.02 6.82
C TRP A 46 1.78 1.56 5.47
N ILE A 47 2.60 0.73 4.83
CA ILE A 47 2.27 -0.03 3.63
C ILE A 47 2.46 -1.51 3.94
N CYS A 48 1.51 -2.34 3.50
CA CYS A 48 1.49 -3.77 3.73
C CYS A 48 1.22 -4.50 2.42
N ILE A 49 1.93 -5.59 2.15
CA ILE A 49 1.65 -6.48 1.02
C ILE A 49 1.27 -7.86 1.52
N ARG A 50 0.27 -8.47 0.88
CA ARG A 50 -0.08 -9.88 1.03
C ARG A 50 0.45 -10.63 -0.17
N THR A 51 1.10 -11.76 0.08
CA THR A 51 1.68 -12.63 -0.94
C THR A 51 1.12 -14.04 -0.82
N THR A 52 1.54 -14.92 -1.72
CA THR A 52 1.24 -16.36 -1.64
C THR A 52 1.90 -17.05 -0.44
N LYS A 53 2.89 -16.42 0.21
CA LYS A 53 3.64 -17.02 1.33
C LYS A 53 3.49 -16.29 2.66
N GLY A 54 2.88 -15.11 2.68
CA GLY A 54 2.67 -14.38 3.92
C GLY A 54 2.30 -12.93 3.72
N VAL A 55 2.71 -12.12 4.70
CA VAL A 55 2.43 -10.69 4.75
C VAL A 55 3.71 -9.97 5.17
N TYR A 56 4.03 -8.89 4.46
CA TYR A 56 5.12 -7.98 4.82
C TYR A 56 4.56 -6.59 5.06
N ARG A 57 5.10 -5.87 6.03
CA ARG A 57 4.68 -4.50 6.35
C ARG A 57 5.89 -3.61 6.56
N LYS A 58 5.84 -2.41 5.98
CA LYS A 58 6.76 -1.31 6.27
C LYS A 58 6.00 -0.17 6.93
N VAL A 59 6.54 0.33 8.02
CA VAL A 59 6.08 1.57 8.67
C VAL A 59 6.77 2.73 7.97
N LEU A 60 6.03 3.81 7.74
CA LEU A 60 6.56 5.08 7.23
C LEU A 60 6.38 6.14 8.31
N ALA A 61 7.26 7.13 8.31
CA ALA A 61 7.15 8.33 9.13
C ALA A 61 6.53 9.48 8.30
N PRO A 62 5.99 10.52 8.95
CA PRO A 62 5.74 11.78 8.27
C PRO A 62 6.97 12.27 7.50
N LEU A 63 6.76 13.02 6.41
CA LEU A 63 7.80 13.56 5.53
C LEU A 63 8.60 12.53 4.71
N ASP A 64 8.41 11.22 4.94
CA ASP A 64 8.92 10.18 4.04
C ASP A 64 8.22 10.26 2.66
N GLU A 65 8.81 9.61 1.65
CA GLU A 65 8.07 9.32 0.42
C GLU A 65 6.95 8.29 0.70
N PRO A 66 5.76 8.43 0.08
CA PRO A 66 4.65 7.49 0.27
C PRO A 66 4.86 6.20 -0.55
N THR A 67 6.01 5.55 -0.38
CA THR A 67 6.43 4.37 -1.14
C THR A 67 7.14 3.33 -0.27
N ALA A 68 7.06 2.06 -0.65
CA ALA A 68 7.76 0.97 0.00
C ALA A 68 8.18 -0.11 -1.01
N ALA A 69 9.45 -0.52 -0.94
CA ALA A 69 9.97 -1.67 -1.68
C ALA A 69 10.05 -2.93 -0.81
N PHE A 70 9.69 -4.08 -1.40
CA PHE A 70 9.70 -5.41 -0.80
C PHE A 70 10.42 -6.38 -1.72
N ALA A 71 11.24 -7.26 -1.14
CA ALA A 71 11.83 -8.39 -1.85
C ALA A 71 11.01 -9.64 -1.55
N LEU A 72 10.65 -10.38 -2.59
CA LEU A 72 9.94 -11.64 -2.50
C LEU A 72 10.91 -12.81 -2.55
N ALA A 73 10.59 -13.88 -1.82
CA ALA A 73 11.31 -15.14 -1.92
C ALA A 73 11.09 -15.81 -3.28
N GLU A 74 11.91 -16.80 -3.60
CA GLU A 74 11.71 -17.63 -4.78
C GLU A 74 10.31 -18.28 -4.75
N ASN A 75 9.61 -18.32 -5.90
CA ASN A 75 8.25 -18.84 -6.02
C ASN A 75 7.21 -18.15 -5.11
N GLU A 76 7.46 -16.90 -4.73
CA GLU A 76 6.49 -16.03 -4.04
C GLU A 76 5.92 -15.00 -5.02
N SER A 77 4.62 -14.71 -4.90
CA SER A 77 3.95 -13.71 -5.71
C SER A 77 3.07 -12.82 -4.86
N ILE A 78 3.07 -11.52 -5.15
CA ILE A 78 2.14 -10.57 -4.53
C ILE A 78 0.70 -10.83 -4.98
N ILE A 79 -0.22 -10.78 -4.02
CA ILE A 79 -1.67 -10.90 -4.19
C ILE A 79 -2.34 -9.53 -4.07
N SER A 80 -1.96 -8.74 -3.07
CA SER A 80 -2.56 -7.42 -2.83
C SER A 80 -1.63 -6.50 -2.03
N ALA A 81 -1.88 -5.20 -2.12
CA ALA A 81 -1.24 -4.17 -1.32
C ALA A 81 -2.28 -3.35 -0.55
N TYR A 82 -1.87 -2.87 0.61
CA TYR A 82 -2.67 -2.07 1.53
C TYR A 82 -1.86 -0.86 1.99
N ALA A 83 -2.54 0.26 2.19
CA ALA A 83 -1.97 1.47 2.78
C ALA A 83 -2.94 2.03 3.82
N TYR A 84 -2.40 2.59 4.90
CA TYR A 84 -3.20 3.24 5.94
C TYR A 84 -2.81 4.69 6.09
N CYS A 85 -3.76 5.58 5.78
CA CYS A 85 -3.68 6.99 6.05
C CYS A 85 -4.19 7.27 7.46
N ASN A 86 -3.47 8.08 8.22
CA ASN A 86 -3.88 8.44 9.59
C ASN A 86 -5.22 9.20 9.64
N LEU A 87 -5.63 9.86 8.54
CA LEU A 87 -6.89 10.60 8.44
C LEU A 87 -7.98 9.86 7.65
N HIS A 88 -7.60 9.13 6.60
CA HIS A 88 -8.54 8.55 5.64
C HIS A 88 -8.61 7.02 5.71
N GLY A 89 -8.10 6.41 6.78
CA GLY A 89 -8.28 4.99 7.06
C GLY A 89 -7.52 4.06 6.10
N LEU A 90 -8.12 2.88 5.87
CA LEU A 90 -7.47 1.77 5.18
C LEU A 90 -7.84 1.72 3.69
N TRP A 91 -6.83 1.45 2.87
CA TRP A 91 -6.94 1.35 1.41
C TRP A 91 -6.30 0.07 0.91
N LYS A 92 -6.81 -0.46 -0.21
CA LYS A 92 -6.37 -1.72 -0.80
C LYS A 92 -6.42 -1.68 -2.32
N ASN A 93 -5.42 -2.32 -2.94
CA ASN A 93 -5.48 -2.75 -4.33
C ASN A 93 -5.11 -4.24 -4.43
N ASP A 94 -5.85 -4.99 -5.24
CA ASP A 94 -5.50 -6.37 -5.59
C ASP A 94 -4.63 -6.36 -6.85
N LYS A 95 -3.63 -7.25 -6.91
CA LYS A 95 -2.85 -7.40 -8.14
C LYS A 95 -3.76 -7.98 -9.23
N THR A 96 -4.15 -7.17 -10.20
CA THR A 96 -4.83 -7.66 -11.40
C THR A 96 -3.81 -8.35 -12.29
N THR A 97 -3.98 -9.66 -12.52
CA THR A 97 -3.28 -10.33 -13.63
C THR A 97 -3.99 -9.89 -14.90
N LEU A 98 -3.31 -9.15 -15.78
CA LEU A 98 -3.78 -9.01 -17.16
C LEU A 98 -3.78 -10.41 -17.77
N ILE A 99 -4.98 -10.96 -18.00
CA ILE A 99 -5.21 -12.17 -18.79
C ILE A 99 -4.94 -11.91 -20.26
#